data_AF-A0A925WGC4-F1
#
_entry.id   AF-A0A925WGC4-F1
#
_cell.length_a   1.000
_cell.length_b   1.000
_cell.length_c   1.000
_cell.angle_alpha   90.00
_cell.angle_beta   90.00
_cell.angle_gamma   90.00
#
_symmetry.space_group_name_H-M   'P 1'
#
loop_
_entity.id
_entity.type
_entity.pdbx_description
1 polymer ?
#
loop_
_entity_poly.entity_id
_entity_poly.type
_entity_poly.pdbx_seq_one_letter_code
_entity_poly.pdbx_strand_id
1 'polypeptide(L)'
;MPLTYEINTRCWLRELSERTHQRITLSDVPEAEFQEWQRLGFTRIWLMGVWSSGSRSRALALSVADLQLSYGCPLQKIQRTDIAGSPYAISEYRVPKALGGEAGLRTFRKKLHEFGIRLLLD
;
A
#
# COMPACT_ATOMS: atom_id res chain seq x y z
N MET A 1 -21.51 12.84 1.01
CA MET A 1 -21.19 12.01 -0.18
C MET A 1 -19.98 11.15 0.16
N PRO A 2 -19.87 9.88 -0.29
CA PRO A 2 -18.71 9.06 0.03
C PRO A 2 -17.48 9.58 -0.73
N LEU A 3 -16.50 10.11 0.00
CA LEU A 3 -15.18 10.47 -0.53
C LEU A 3 -14.22 9.30 -0.31
N THR A 4 -13.63 8.81 -1.40
CA THR A 4 -12.71 7.66 -1.39
C THR A 4 -11.31 8.13 -1.78
N TYR A 5 -10.31 7.70 -1.02
CA TYR A 5 -8.91 7.93 -1.34
C TYR A 5 -8.26 6.61 -1.77
N GLU A 6 -7.73 6.58 -2.98
CA GLU A 6 -7.00 5.43 -3.51
C GLU A 6 -5.50 5.57 -3.22
N ILE A 7 -4.92 4.52 -2.64
CA ILE A 7 -3.52 4.50 -2.21
C ILE A 7 -2.83 3.28 -2.81
N ASN A 8 -1.69 3.50 -3.48
CA ASN A 8 -0.76 2.41 -3.78
C ASN A 8 -0.06 1.98 -2.47
N THR A 9 -0.52 0.87 -1.90
CA THR A 9 -0.13 0.42 -0.55
C THR A 9 1.39 0.25 -0.41
N ARG A 10 2.06 -0.25 -1.44
CA ARG A 10 3.49 -0.57 -1.40
C ARG A 10 4.34 0.70 -1.46
N CYS A 11 3.99 1.62 -2.35
CA CYS A 11 4.65 2.92 -2.46
C CYS A 11 4.44 3.73 -1.17
N TRP A 12 3.21 3.80 -0.69
CA TRP A 12 2.85 4.56 0.51
C TRP A 12 3.54 4.05 1.78
N LEU A 13 3.52 2.74 2.05
CA LEU A 13 4.22 2.18 3.23
C LEU A 13 5.73 2.41 3.17
N ARG A 14 6.30 2.43 1.97
CA ARG A 14 7.72 2.75 1.78
C ARG A 14 7.99 4.21 2.08
N GLU A 15 7.22 5.15 1.51
CA GLU A 15 7.37 6.58 1.78
C GLU A 15 7.22 6.88 3.27
N LEU A 16 6.27 6.22 3.94
CA LEU A 16 6.13 6.25 5.39
C LEU A 16 7.37 5.71 6.11
N SER A 17 7.93 4.60 5.64
CA SER A 17 9.13 4.01 6.22
C SER A 17 10.35 4.93 6.10
N GLU A 18 10.52 5.56 4.94
CA GLU A 18 11.58 6.53 4.68
C GLU A 18 11.41 7.78 5.56
N ARG A 19 10.19 8.32 5.64
CA ARG A 19 9.89 9.50 6.46
C ARG A 19 10.11 9.26 7.96
N THR A 20 9.75 8.07 8.45
CA THR A 20 9.87 7.69 9.86
C THR A 20 11.23 7.05 10.21
N HIS A 21 12.10 6.83 9.22
CA HIS A 21 13.39 6.13 9.36
C HIS A 21 13.29 4.74 10.01
N GLN A 22 12.13 4.09 9.86
CA GLN A 22 11.85 2.76 10.40
C GLN A 22 11.03 1.96 9.41
N ARG A 23 11.10 0.64 9.47
CA ARG A 23 10.28 -0.20 8.60
C ARG A 23 8.82 -0.16 9.07
N ILE A 24 7.95 0.43 8.26
CA ILE A 24 6.50 0.53 8.52
C ILE A 24 5.76 -0.54 7.72
N THR A 25 4.88 -1.26 8.40
CA THR A 25 3.90 -2.15 7.77
C THR A 25 2.47 -1.67 8.08
N LEU A 26 1.44 -2.38 7.59
CA LEU A 26 0.04 -2.01 7.86
C LEU A 26 -0.29 -1.98 9.36
N SER A 27 0.42 -2.74 10.22
CA SER A 27 0.23 -2.66 11.67
C SER A 27 0.77 -1.38 12.29
N ASP A 28 1.78 -0.77 11.67
CA ASP A 28 2.63 0.24 12.28
C ASP A 28 2.34 1.64 11.73
N VAL A 29 1.30 1.77 10.91
CA VAL A 29 0.91 3.04 10.32
C VAL A 29 0.67 4.07 11.45
N PRO A 30 1.36 5.23 11.40
CA PRO A 30 1.20 6.28 12.39
C PRO A 30 -0.22 6.80 12.45
N GLU A 31 -0.68 7.13 13.66
CA GLU A 31 -2.04 7.67 13.88
C GLU A 31 -2.28 8.98 13.11
N ALA A 32 -1.23 9.77 12.90
CA ALA A 32 -1.28 11.02 12.14
C ALA A 32 -1.86 10.86 10.72
N GLU A 33 -1.63 9.73 10.06
CA GLU A 33 -2.19 9.47 8.72
C GLU A 33 -3.72 9.36 8.77
N PHE A 34 -4.26 8.67 9.79
CA PHE A 34 -5.69 8.49 9.97
C PHE A 34 -6.38 9.80 10.37
N GLN A 35 -5.74 10.58 11.25
CA GLN A 35 -6.21 11.90 11.65
C GLN A 35 -6.27 12.85 10.44
N GLU A 36 -5.24 12.83 9.58
CA GLU A 36 -5.22 13.64 8.37
C GLU A 36 -6.33 13.22 7.40
N TRP A 37 -6.56 11.93 7.20
CA TRP A 37 -7.65 11.47 6.34
C TRP A 37 -9.03 11.88 6.87
N GLN A 38 -9.22 11.80 8.18
CA GLN A 38 -10.43 12.26 8.83
C GLN A 38 -10.61 13.78 8.67
N ARG A 39 -9.54 14.57 8.86
CA ARG A 39 -9.54 16.02 8.68
C ARG A 39 -9.88 16.44 7.25
N LEU A 40 -9.39 15.70 6.27
CA LEU A 40 -9.68 15.90 4.85
C LEU A 40 -11.09 15.41 4.45
N GLY A 41 -11.82 14.76 5.36
CA GLY A 41 -13.18 14.28 5.14
C GLY A 41 -13.27 12.99 4.33
N PHE A 42 -12.18 12.21 4.25
CA PHE A 42 -12.22 10.91 3.60
C PHE A 42 -13.07 9.93 4.42
N THR A 43 -14.00 9.27 3.73
CA THR A 43 -14.91 8.30 4.34
C THR A 43 -14.51 6.86 4.05
N ARG A 44 -13.65 6.67 3.03
CA ARG A 44 -13.17 5.37 2.57
C ARG A 44 -11.71 5.46 2.12
N ILE A 45 -10.91 4.48 2.51
CA ILE A 45 -9.57 4.27 1.96
C ILE A 45 -9.59 3.01 1.11
N TRP A 46 -9.12 3.12 -0.12
CA TRP A 46 -8.87 1.99 -1.00
C TRP A 46 -7.38 1.70 -1.05
N LEU A 47 -7.00 0.56 -0.49
CA LEU A 47 -5.64 0.05 -0.60
C LEU A 47 -5.52 -0.78 -1.88
N MET A 48 -4.77 -0.25 -2.85
CA MET A 48 -4.45 -0.96 -4.08
C MET A 48 -3.16 -1.79 -3.88
N GLY A 49 -3.17 -3.05 -4.36
CA GLY A 49 -1.97 -3.90 -4.42
C GLY A 49 -1.59 -4.56 -3.10
N VAL A 50 -2.58 -4.85 -2.25
CA VAL A 50 -2.39 -5.50 -0.94
C VAL A 50 -2.07 -6.98 -1.09
N TRP A 51 -2.55 -7.62 -2.16
CA TRP A 51 -2.42 -9.06 -2.37
C TRP A 51 -1.02 -9.49 -2.83
N SER A 52 -0.73 -10.78 -2.68
CA SER A 52 0.55 -11.36 -3.08
C SER A 52 0.64 -11.47 -4.60
N SER A 53 1.60 -10.75 -5.18
CA SER A 53 1.89 -10.80 -6.61
C SER A 53 2.91 -11.89 -6.91
N GLY A 54 2.68 -12.66 -7.98
CA GLY A 54 3.52 -13.80 -8.34
C GLY A 54 4.92 -13.40 -8.82
N SER A 55 5.91 -14.27 -8.65
CA SER A 55 7.30 -14.05 -9.06
C SER A 55 7.47 -13.71 -10.55
N ARG A 56 6.59 -14.23 -11.42
CA ARG A 56 6.55 -13.88 -12.85
C ARG A 56 6.11 -12.43 -13.12
N SER A 57 5.15 -11.91 -12.36
CA SER A 57 4.72 -10.50 -12.49
C SER A 57 5.83 -9.55 -12.03
N ARG A 58 6.52 -9.92 -10.95
CA ARG A 58 7.72 -9.22 -10.51
C ARG A 58 8.82 -9.21 -11.58
N ALA A 59 9.10 -10.36 -12.19
CA ALA A 59 10.09 -10.47 -13.26
C ALA A 59 9.72 -9.61 -14.48
N LEU A 60 8.45 -9.59 -14.89
CA LEU A 60 7.97 -8.79 -16.02
C LEU A 60 8.02 -7.28 -15.72
N ALA A 61 7.63 -6.86 -14.51
CA ALA A 61 7.73 -5.47 -14.10
C ALA A 61 9.18 -4.99 -13.94
N LEU A 62 10.10 -5.91 -13.66
CA LEU A 62 11.54 -5.63 -13.65
C LEU A 62 12.15 -5.54 -15.06
N SER A 63 11.60 -6.26 -16.03
CA SER A 63 12.10 -6.29 -17.41
C SER A 63 11.56 -5.16 -18.31
N VAL A 64 10.42 -4.56 -17.95
CA VAL A 64 9.77 -3.51 -18.76
C VAL A 64 9.96 -2.14 -18.10
N ALA A 65 10.83 -1.30 -18.69
CA ALA A 65 11.14 0.04 -18.20
C ALA A 65 9.92 0.99 -18.18
N ASP A 66 8.96 0.83 -19.10
CA ASP A 66 7.74 1.65 -19.15
C ASP A 66 6.78 1.43 -17.96
N LEU A 67 6.82 0.24 -17.36
CA LEU A 67 6.08 -0.01 -16.13
C LEU A 67 6.73 0.73 -14.95
N GLN A 68 8.06 0.88 -14.94
CA GLN A 68 8.81 1.61 -13.91
C GLN A 68 8.39 3.09 -13.83
N LEU A 69 8.01 3.67 -14.97
CA LEU A 69 7.48 5.03 -15.12
C LEU A 69 6.03 5.19 -14.67
N SER A 70 5.21 4.13 -14.76
CA SER A 70 3.80 4.17 -14.37
C SER A 70 3.55 3.93 -12.87
N TYR A 71 4.56 3.55 -12.09
CA TYR A 71 4.39 3.25 -10.65
C TYR A 71 4.23 4.46 -9.73
N GLY A 72 4.13 5.69 -10.27
CA GLY A 72 3.74 6.90 -9.52
C GLY A 72 4.73 7.37 -8.44
N CYS A 73 5.77 6.59 -8.11
CA CYS A 73 6.87 7.06 -7.30
C CYS A 73 7.82 7.94 -8.13
N PRO A 74 8.47 8.95 -7.55
CA PRO A 74 9.57 9.64 -8.20
C PRO A 74 10.64 8.63 -8.60
N LEU A 75 10.88 8.49 -9.91
CA LEU A 75 11.82 7.54 -10.54
C LEU A 75 13.23 7.55 -9.96
N GLN A 76 13.62 8.62 -9.27
CA GLN A 76 14.97 8.83 -8.75
C GLN A 76 15.30 7.96 -7.53
N LYS A 77 14.36 7.18 -6.98
CA LYS A 77 14.59 6.36 -5.77
C LYS A 77 14.18 4.89 -5.86
N ILE A 78 13.81 4.36 -7.03
CA ILE A 78 13.34 2.96 -7.14
C ILE A 78 14.54 2.00 -7.21
N GLN A 79 14.72 1.12 -6.22
CA GLN A 79 15.60 -0.04 -6.35
C GLN A 79 14.86 -1.23 -6.95
N ARG A 80 15.57 -2.12 -7.64
CA ARG A 80 15.01 -3.35 -8.25
C ARG A 80 14.37 -4.29 -7.23
N THR A 81 14.68 -4.17 -5.95
CA THR A 81 14.01 -4.92 -4.88
C THR A 81 12.57 -4.46 -4.62
N ASP A 82 12.24 -3.23 -5.03
CA ASP A 82 11.00 -2.53 -4.68
C ASP A 82 9.91 -2.74 -5.73
N ILE A 83 10.32 -3.21 -6.91
CA ILE A 83 9.39 -3.60 -7.98
C ILE A 83 8.91 -5.01 -7.65
N ALA A 84 7.71 -5.08 -7.09
CA ALA A 84 7.08 -6.35 -6.72
C ALA A 84 6.10 -6.87 -7.81
N GLY A 85 5.96 -6.17 -8.94
CA GLY A 85 5.04 -6.52 -10.03
C GLY A 85 3.82 -5.61 -10.10
N SER A 86 3.00 -5.80 -11.13
CA SER A 86 1.70 -5.12 -11.23
C SER A 86 0.84 -5.46 -10.00
N PRO A 87 0.19 -4.48 -9.36
CA PRO A 87 -0.67 -4.70 -8.20
C PRO A 87 -1.84 -5.64 -8.51
N TYR A 88 -2.28 -5.69 -9.77
CA TYR A 88 -3.38 -6.53 -10.25
C TYR A 88 -2.97 -7.95 -10.66
N ALA A 89 -1.68 -8.27 -10.66
CA ALA A 89 -1.19 -9.61 -10.98
C ALA A 89 -1.19 -10.50 -9.74
N ILE A 90 -2.39 -10.69 -9.18
CA ILE A 90 -2.63 -11.44 -7.95
C ILE A 90 -2.33 -12.92 -8.22
N SER A 91 -1.36 -13.47 -7.49
CA SER A 91 -1.09 -14.91 -7.49
C SER A 91 -1.84 -15.63 -6.39
N GLU A 92 -2.04 -14.96 -5.25
CA GLU A 92 -2.76 -15.47 -4.11
C GLU A 92 -3.44 -14.32 -3.36
N TYR A 93 -4.67 -14.54 -2.88
CA TYR A 93 -5.37 -13.66 -1.94
C TYR A 93 -4.82 -13.80 -0.52
N ARG A 94 -3.52 -13.53 -0.37
CA ARG A 94 -2.82 -13.45 0.91
C ARG A 94 -2.05 -12.16 0.97
N VAL A 95 -2.14 -11.48 2.11
CA VAL A 95 -1.34 -10.28 2.36
C VAL A 95 0.13 -10.71 2.57
N PRO A 96 1.09 -10.18 1.80
CA PRO A 96 2.51 -10.46 2.00
C PRO A 96 2.97 -10.11 3.41
N LYS A 97 3.85 -10.93 4.00
CA LYS A 97 4.52 -10.62 5.27
C LYS A 97 5.24 -9.27 5.24
N ALA A 98 5.72 -8.86 4.05
CA ALA A 98 6.36 -7.56 3.86
C ALA A 98 5.43 -6.37 4.17
N LEU A 99 4.12 -6.53 4.03
CA LEU A 99 3.10 -5.53 4.37
C LEU A 99 2.51 -5.72 5.77
N GLY A 100 3.04 -6.66 6.57
CA GLY A 100 2.52 -7.01 7.91
C GLY A 100 1.57 -8.21 7.91
N GLY A 101 1.30 -8.80 6.75
CA GLY A 101 0.42 -9.96 6.61
C GLY A 101 -1.04 -9.69 7.03
N GLU A 102 -1.80 -10.77 7.18
CA GLU A 102 -3.23 -10.69 7.55
C GLU A 102 -3.46 -10.01 8.90
N ALA A 103 -2.52 -10.19 9.84
CA ALA A 103 -2.57 -9.54 11.14
C ALA A 103 -2.40 -8.01 11.00
N GLY A 104 -1.44 -7.56 10.19
CA GLY A 104 -1.23 -6.15 9.90
C GLY A 104 -2.45 -5.51 9.24
N LEU A 105 -3.04 -6.17 8.25
CA LEU A 105 -4.27 -5.70 7.59
C LEU A 105 -5.45 -5.59 8.57
N ARG A 106 -5.60 -6.56 9.49
CA ARG A 106 -6.64 -6.53 10.52
C ARG A 106 -6.46 -5.36 11.49
N THR A 107 -5.23 -5.11 11.94
CA THR A 107 -4.90 -3.96 12.80
C THR A 107 -5.19 -2.64 12.08
N PHE A 108 -4.79 -2.53 10.82
CA PHE A 108 -5.07 -1.35 10.00
C PHE A 108 -6.57 -1.09 9.85
N ARG A 109 -7.35 -2.14 9.53
CA ARG A 109 -8.81 -2.05 9.44
C ARG A 109 -9.44 -1.60 10.75
N LYS A 110 -8.96 -2.10 11.89
CA LYS A 110 -9.47 -1.72 13.21
C LYS A 110 -9.22 -0.22 13.46
N LYS A 111 -8.00 0.26 13.21
CA LYS A 111 -7.68 1.69 13.33
C LYS A 111 -8.56 2.54 12.42
N LEU A 112 -8.72 2.20 11.13
CA LEU A 112 -9.62 2.94 10.23
C LEU A 112 -11.04 3.07 10.80
N HIS A 113 -11.57 1.99 11.37
CA HIS A 113 -12.88 1.98 12.01
C HIS A 113 -12.97 2.92 13.23
N GLU A 114 -11.92 3.01 14.04
CA GLU A 114 -11.84 3.95 15.17
C GLU A 114 -11.93 5.42 14.70
N PHE A 115 -11.43 5.72 13.50
CA PHE A 115 -11.55 7.04 12.86
C PHE A 115 -12.83 7.22 12.03
N GLY A 116 -13.73 6.24 12.00
CA GLY A 116 -14.97 6.28 11.22
C GLY A 116 -14.78 6.07 9.72
N ILE A 117 -13.61 5.59 9.30
CA ILE A 117 -13.23 5.40 7.90
C ILE A 117 -13.41 3.93 7.51
N ARG A 118 -13.95 3.66 6.32
CA ARG A 118 -14.11 2.29 5.81
C ARG A 118 -12.94 1.87 4.94
N LEU A 119 -12.61 0.59 4.96
CA LEU A 119 -11.57 -0.01 4.12
C LEU A 119 -12.17 -0.64 2.86
N LEU A 120 -11.56 -0.35 1.70
CA LEU A 120 -11.76 -1.00 0.41
C LEU A 120 -10.46 -1.70 -0.01
N LEU A 121 -10.58 -2.88 -0.60
CA LEU A 121 -9.48 -3.66 -1.16
C LEU A 121 -9.83 -4.00 -2.62
N ASP A 122 -8.81 -4.23 -3.44
CA ASP A 122 -8.94 -4.73 -4.81
C ASP A 122 -9.40 -6.19 -4.90
#